data_AF-A0A8T4CX41-F1
#
_entry.id   AF-A0A8T4CX41-F1
#
_cell.length_a   1.000
_cell.length_b   1.000
_cell.length_c   1.000
_cell.angle_alpha   90.00
_cell.angle_beta   90.00
_cell.angle_gamma   90.00
#
_symmetry.space_group_name_H-M   'P 1'
#
loop_
_entity.id
_entity.type
_entity.pdbx_description
1 polymer ?
#
loop_
_entity_poly.entity_id
_entity_poly.type
_entity_poly.pdbx_seq_one_letter_code
_entity_poly.pdbx_strand_id
1 'polypeptide(L)' 'MNSRSLCASINQTKVGTLQEVTGLWSFQYAEDWLENPQQAWLLIRDC' A
#
# COMPACT_ATOMS: atom_id res chain seq x y z
N MET A 1 -8.55 21.87 -4.29
CA MET A 1 -8.45 20.86 -3.21
C MET A 1 -7.34 19.93 -3.59
N ASN A 2 -6.22 19.97 -2.87
CA ASN A 2 -5.06 19.11 -3.16
C ASN A 2 -5.32 17.75 -2.51
N SER A 3 -5.75 16.78 -3.31
CA SER A 3 -5.78 15.39 -2.87
C SER A 3 -4.33 14.96 -2.58
N ARG A 4 -4.01 14.72 -1.31
CA ARG A 4 -2.70 14.19 -0.91
C ARG A 4 -2.73 12.68 -1.10
N SER A 5 -1.69 12.14 -1.75
CA SER A 5 -1.51 10.71 -1.92
C SER A 5 -0.12 10.30 -1.44
N LEU A 6 -0.05 9.18 -0.71
CA LEU A 6 1.20 8.56 -0.31
C LEU A 6 1.26 7.14 -0.88
N CYS A 7 2.42 6.76 -1.40
CA CYS A 7 2.68 5.38 -1.81
C CYS A 7 3.12 4.57 -0.59
N ALA A 8 2.48 3.44 -0.33
CA ALA A 8 2.87 2.52 0.73
C ALA A 8 3.73 1.40 0.13
N SER A 9 4.89 1.17 0.71
CA SER A 9 5.82 0.13 0.27
C SER A 9 6.43 -0.64 1.44
N ILE A 10 6.61 -1.95 1.28
CA ILE A 10 7.38 -2.82 2.16
C ILE A 10 8.60 -3.30 1.38
N ASN A 11 9.82 -3.08 1.88
CA ASN A 11 11.07 -3.47 1.21
C ASN A 11 11.10 -3.04 -0.27
N GLN A 12 10.78 -1.77 -0.54
CA GLN A 12 10.67 -1.18 -1.88
C GLN A 12 9.59 -1.77 -2.79
N THR A 13 8.84 -2.79 -2.34
CA THR A 13 7.70 -3.36 -3.05
C THR A 13 6.45 -2.55 -2.72
N LYS A 14 5.72 -2.09 -3.75
CA LYS A 14 4.48 -1.33 -3.56
C LYS A 14 3.39 -2.24 -3.01
N VAL A 15 2.84 -1.86 -1.86
CA VAL A 15 1.76 -2.57 -1.17
C VAL A 15 0.41 -1.91 -1.43
N GLY A 16 0.41 -0.59 -1.62
CA GLY A 16 -0.82 0.16 -1.80
C GLY A 16 -0.62 1.66 -1.87
N THR A 17 -1.72 2.39 -1.73
CA THR A 17 -1.75 3.85 -1.75
C THR A 17 -2.66 4.36 -0.64
N LEU A 18 -2.17 5.33 0.12
CA LEU A 18 -2.99 6.14 1.02
C LEU A 18 -3.45 7.38 0.25
N GLN A 19 -4.75 7.64 0.27
CA GLN A 19 -5.34 8.84 -0.29
C GLN A 19 -6.06 9.60 0.81
N GLU A 20 -5.78 10.89 0.92
CA GLU A 20 -6.56 11.77 1.76
C GLU A 20 -7.86 12.17 1.03
N VAL A 21 -8.98 11.80 1.62
CA VAL A 21 -10.32 12.19 1.18
C VAL A 21 -11.01 12.88 2.35
N THR A 22 -11.29 14.18 2.20
CA THR A 22 -12.05 14.97 3.20
C THR A 22 -11.46 14.94 4.63
N GLY A 23 -10.13 14.91 4.77
CA GLY A 23 -9.44 14.83 6.06
C GLY A 23 -9.37 13.43 6.67
N LEU A 24 -9.92 12.43 5.98
CA LEU A 24 -9.75 11.02 6.30
C LEU A 24 -8.73 10.39 5.36
N TRP A 25 -7.99 9.42 5.88
CA TRP A 25 -7.08 8.63 5.06
C TRP A 25 -7.74 7.30 4.68
N SER A 26 -7.91 7.09 3.38
CA SER A 26 -8.35 5.82 2.81
C SER A 26 -7.14 5.07 2.29
N PHE A 27 -7.07 3.78 2.57
CA PHE A 27 -6.01 2.90 2.10
C PHE A 27 -6.56 1.93 1.05
N GLN A 28 -5.86 1.79 -0.06
CA GLN A 28 -6.16 0.83 -1.11
C GLN A 28 -4.93 -0.02 -1.41
N TYR A 29 -5.09 -1.35 -1.37
CA TYR A 29 -4.02 -2.28 -1.74
C TYR A 29 -3.73 -2.20 -3.24
N ALA A 30 -2.47 -2.40 -3.61
CA ALA A 30 -2.07 -2.62 -4.99
C ALA A 30 -2.56 -3.99 -5.45
N GLU A 31 -3.04 -4.09 -6.69
CA GLU A 31 -3.51 -5.34 -7.27
C GLU A 31 -2.40 -6.41 -7.27
N ASP A 32 -1.20 -6.03 -7.73
CA ASP A 32 0.01 -6.87 -7.70
C ASP A 32 0.32 -7.47 -6.31
N TRP A 33 0.00 -6.72 -5.24
CA TRP A 33 0.19 -7.16 -3.85
C TRP A 33 -0.85 -8.19 -3.42
N LEU A 34 -2.09 -8.04 -3.88
CA LEU A 34 -3.19 -8.98 -3.58
C LEU A 34 -3.06 -10.28 -4.38
N GLU A 35 -2.58 -10.20 -5.62
CA GLU A 35 -2.42 -11.37 -6.49
C GLU A 35 -1.30 -12.32 -6.05
N ASN A 36 -0.34 -11.85 -5.25
CA ASN A 36 0.82 -12.63 -4.81
C ASN A 36 0.91 -12.75 -3.27
N PRO A 37 -0.02 -13.44 -2.61
CA PRO A 37 -0.05 -13.56 -1.14
C PRO A 37 1.20 -14.23 -0.56
N GLN A 38 1.90 -15.07 -1.34
CA GLN A 38 3.17 -15.69 -0.92
C GLN A 38 4.31 -14.67 -0.83
N GLN A 39 4.39 -13.71 -1.75
CA GLN A 39 5.37 -12.63 -1.69
C GLN A 39 5.05 -11.67 -0.53
N ALA A 40 3.76 -11.41 -0.29
CA ALA A 40 3.33 -10.66 0.88
C ALA A 40 3.80 -11.30 2.19
N TRP A 41 3.69 -12.63 2.31
CA TRP A 41 4.11 -13.35 3.51
C TRP A 41 5.62 -13.36 3.72
N LEU A 42 6.41 -13.48 2.64
CA LEU A 42 7.87 -13.41 2.70
C LEU A 42 8.32 -12.01 3.15
N LEU A 43 7.76 -10.97 2.53
CA LEU A 43 8.14 -9.59 2.82
C LEU A 43 7.73 -9.12 4.22
N ILE A 44 6.64 -9.65 4.78
CA ILE A 44 6.22 -9.36 6.17
C ILE A 44 7.11 -10.07 7.19
N ARG A 45 7.65 -11.25 6.88
CA ARG A 45 8.54 -11.96 7.81
C ARG A 45 9.94 -11.34 7.91
N ASP A 46 10.36 -10.63 6.87
CA ASP A 46 11.66 -9.95 6.80
C ASP A 46 11.61 -8.48 7.25
N CYS A 47 10.48 -8.02 7.82
CA CYS A 47 10.30 -6.68 8.41
C CYS A 47 10.52 -6.64 9.93
#